data_AF-A0A1L9B3E9-F1
#
_entry.id   AF-A0A1L9B3E9-F1
#
_cell.length_a   1.000
_cell.length_b   1.000
_cell.length_c   1.000
_cell.angle_alpha   90.00
_cell.angle_beta   90.00
_cell.angle_gamma   90.00
#
_symmetry.space_group_name_H-M   'P 1'
#
loop_
_entity.id
_entity.type
_entity.pdbx_description
1 polymer ?
#
loop_
_entity_poly.entity_id
_entity_poly.type
_entity_poly.pdbx_seq_one_letter_code
_entity_poly.pdbx_strand_id
1 'polypeptide(L)'
;MSSILPPVVWNGRFVPTLEAIVFMRDQIRSGVMLEMFIGRLDVRALSSFADGIHFHQFCCGQKDEQYMAFIDWLRDVCGEFPSPGGWQEKYLADAGGDHRAAIMRFLDRCAEFVTLSKGR
;
A
#
# COMPACT_ATOMS: atom_id res chain seq x y z
N MET A 1 3.11 -14.63 19.35
CA MET A 1 2.25 -14.98 18.21
C MET A 1 1.77 -13.68 17.59
N SER A 2 1.94 -13.48 16.28
CA SER A 2 1.35 -12.31 15.62
C SER A 2 -0.17 -12.40 15.74
N SER A 3 -0.83 -11.31 16.16
CA SER A 3 -2.29 -11.22 16.24
C SER A 3 -2.95 -11.10 14.86
N ILE A 4 -2.16 -10.92 13.80
CA ILE A 4 -2.63 -10.76 12.43
C ILE A 4 -2.28 -12.04 11.67
N LEU A 5 -3.30 -12.76 11.23
CA LEU A 5 -3.15 -13.94 10.40
C LEU A 5 -3.47 -13.57 8.94
N PRO A 6 -2.53 -13.72 7.99
CA PRO A 6 -2.85 -13.56 6.58
C PRO A 6 -3.85 -14.64 6.13
N PRO A 7 -4.60 -14.40 5.04
CA PRO A 7 -5.50 -15.40 4.47
C PRO A 7 -4.78 -16.72 4.19
N VAL A 8 -5.39 -17.85 4.55
CA VAL A 8 -4.82 -19.20 4.36
C VAL A 8 -4.43 -19.46 2.89
N VAL A 9 -5.19 -18.89 1.96
CA VAL A 9 -4.94 -18.96 0.51
C VAL A 9 -3.64 -18.29 0.08
N TRP A 10 -2.93 -17.56 0.96
CA TRP A 10 -1.63 -16.96 0.69
C TRP A 10 -0.46 -17.89 1.02
N ASN A 11 -0.70 -18.99 1.73
CA ASN A 11 0.38 -19.87 2.16
C ASN A 11 1.13 -20.46 0.96
N GLY A 12 2.44 -20.21 0.91
CA GLY A 12 3.32 -20.72 -0.14
C GLY A 12 3.19 -20.04 -1.50
N ARG A 13 2.47 -18.92 -1.61
CA ARG A 13 2.33 -18.16 -2.86
C ARG A 13 2.99 -16.79 -2.78
N PHE A 14 3.32 -16.24 -3.94
CA PHE A 14 3.59 -14.81 -4.09
C PHE A 14 2.28 -14.04 -4.04
N VAL A 15 2.18 -13.09 -3.10
CA VAL A 15 1.01 -12.23 -2.92
C VAL A 15 1.29 -10.91 -3.62
N PRO A 16 0.43 -10.47 -4.56
CA PRO A 16 0.55 -9.15 -5.20
C PRO A 16 0.56 -8.03 -4.16
N THR A 17 1.34 -6.98 -4.41
CA THR A 17 1.55 -5.88 -3.46
C THR A 17 0.23 -5.19 -3.13
N LEU A 18 -0.63 -4.94 -4.12
CA LEU A 18 -1.95 -4.35 -3.90
C LEU A 18 -2.85 -5.23 -3.03
N GLU A 19 -2.78 -6.55 -3.17
CA GLU A 19 -3.59 -7.45 -2.36
C GLU A 19 -3.14 -7.41 -0.89
N ALA A 20 -1.82 -7.40 -0.65
CA ALA A 20 -1.25 -7.24 0.69
C ALA A 20 -1.64 -5.90 1.33
N ILE A 21 -1.57 -4.81 0.56
CA ILE A 21 -1.90 -3.45 1.04
C ILE A 21 -3.40 -3.31 1.32
N VAL A 22 -4.28 -3.84 0.46
CA VAL A 22 -5.74 -3.79 0.68
C VAL A 22 -6.13 -4.66 1.88
N PHE A 23 -5.51 -5.82 2.06
CA PHE A 23 -5.70 -6.59 3.29
C PHE A 23 -5.30 -5.80 4.53
N MET A 24 -4.12 -5.17 4.52
CA MET A 24 -3.64 -4.33 5.63
C MET A 24 -4.66 -3.25 5.98
N ARG A 25 -5.18 -2.53 4.97
CA ARG A 25 -6.23 -1.53 5.14
C ARG A 25 -7.46 -2.08 5.85
N ASP A 26 -7.96 -3.23 5.42
CA ASP A 26 -9.16 -3.82 5.98
C ASP A 26 -8.95 -4.27 7.43
N GLN A 27 -7.75 -4.78 7.76
CA GLN A 27 -7.37 -5.05 9.15
C GLN A 27 -7.34 -3.78 10.00
N ILE A 28 -6.76 -2.69 9.49
CA ILE A 28 -6.70 -1.41 10.23
C ILE A 28 -8.10 -0.84 10.47
N ARG A 29 -8.97 -0.90 9.47
CA ARG A 29 -10.38 -0.50 9.61
C ARG A 29 -11.14 -1.38 10.60
N SER A 30 -10.70 -2.61 10.81
CA SER A 30 -11.23 -3.53 11.82
C SER A 30 -10.63 -3.34 13.21
N GLY A 31 -9.79 -2.31 13.42
CA GLY A 31 -9.22 -1.94 14.72
C GLY A 31 -7.79 -2.40 14.96
N VAL A 32 -7.14 -3.04 13.97
CA VAL A 32 -5.72 -3.39 14.08
C VAL A 32 -4.86 -2.12 14.01
N MET A 33 -3.84 -2.03 14.87
CA MET A 33 -2.92 -0.89 14.87
C MET A 33 -2.00 -0.92 13.64
N LEU A 34 -1.76 0.24 13.04
CA LEU A 34 -0.90 0.40 11.85
C LEU A 34 0.52 -0.11 12.11
N GLU A 35 1.03 0.17 13.30
CA GLU A 35 2.35 -0.16 13.79
C GLU A 35 2.62 -1.67 13.81
N MET A 36 1.58 -2.51 13.87
CA MET A 36 1.75 -3.96 13.76
C MET A 36 2.24 -4.41 12.37
N PHE A 37 2.04 -3.59 11.34
CA PHE A 37 2.50 -3.89 9.98
C PHE A 37 3.83 -3.21 9.65
N ILE A 38 3.99 -1.94 10.05
CA ILE A 38 5.11 -1.08 9.61
C ILE A 38 6.09 -0.72 10.74
N GLY A 39 5.87 -1.22 11.95
CA GLY A 39 6.74 -1.05 13.13
C GLY A 39 6.70 0.34 13.78
N ARG A 40 6.50 1.40 12.98
CA ARG A 40 6.38 2.79 13.43
C ARG A 40 5.34 3.52 12.59
N LEU A 41 4.53 4.36 13.22
CA LEU A 41 3.57 5.22 12.53
C LEU A 41 4.30 6.34 11.76
N ASP A 42 4.78 6.00 10.57
CA ASP A 42 5.47 6.90 9.65
C ASP A 42 5.08 6.52 8.21
N VAL A 43 4.67 7.51 7.42
CA VAL A 43 4.26 7.32 6.02
C VAL A 43 5.39 6.75 5.15
N ARG A 44 6.64 7.10 5.47
CA ARG A 44 7.82 6.56 4.79
C ARG A 44 8.04 5.09 5.13
N ALA A 45 7.69 4.67 6.35
CA ALA A 45 7.74 3.26 6.72
C ALA A 45 6.72 2.44 5.92
N LEU A 46 5.51 2.96 5.67
CA LEU A 46 4.55 2.33 4.77
C LEU A 46 5.08 2.27 3.33
N SER A 47 5.64 3.37 2.81
CA SER A 47 6.23 3.38 1.47
C SER A 47 7.31 2.30 1.34
N SER A 48 8.25 2.24 2.29
CA SER A 48 9.31 1.22 2.29
C SER A 48 8.78 -0.20 2.44
N PHE A 49 7.68 -0.40 3.18
CA PHE A 49 7.01 -1.69 3.27
C PHE A 49 6.48 -2.15 1.90
N ALA A 50 5.77 -1.27 1.18
CA ALA A 50 5.26 -1.58 -0.16
C ALA A 50 6.39 -1.85 -1.17
N ASP A 51 7.43 -1.01 -1.15
CA ASP A 51 8.62 -1.18 -1.98
C ASP A 51 9.35 -2.50 -1.67
N GLY A 52 9.39 -2.90 -0.39
CA GLY A 52 9.99 -4.17 0.03
C GLY A 52 9.27 -5.40 -0.50
N ILE A 53 7.93 -5.40 -0.51
CA ILE A 53 7.14 -6.48 -1.13
C ILE A 53 7.42 -6.54 -2.62
N HIS A 54 7.39 -5.39 -3.29
CA HIS A 54 7.63 -5.29 -4.73
C HIS A 54 9.04 -5.77 -5.10
N PHE A 55 10.06 -5.33 -4.35
CA PHE A 55 11.45 -5.77 -4.50
C PHE A 55 11.60 -7.29 -4.33
N HIS A 56 10.95 -7.87 -3.30
CA HIS A 56 11.01 -9.31 -3.07
C HIS A 56 10.38 -10.11 -4.23
N GLN A 57 9.23 -9.66 -4.74
CA GLN A 57 8.61 -10.26 -5.92
C GLN A 57 9.53 -10.22 -7.14
N PHE A 58 10.16 -9.07 -7.40
CA PHE A 58 11.12 -8.90 -8.48
C PHE A 58 12.32 -9.86 -8.35
N CYS A 59 12.91 -9.98 -7.16
CA CYS A 59 14.00 -10.92 -6.88
C CYS A 59 13.62 -12.38 -7.14
N CYS A 60 12.33 -12.71 -7.04
CA CYS A 60 11.80 -14.04 -7.31
C CYS A 60 11.23 -14.22 -8.73
N GLY A 61 11.52 -13.28 -9.64
CA GLY A 61 11.08 -13.34 -11.04
C GLY A 61 9.57 -13.10 -11.23
N GLN A 62 8.87 -12.62 -10.21
CA GLN A 62 7.46 -12.25 -10.31
C GLN A 62 7.35 -10.79 -10.75
N LYS A 63 6.47 -10.54 -11.73
CA LYS A 63 6.13 -9.19 -12.18
C LYS A 63 4.84 -8.75 -11.51
N ASP A 64 4.91 -7.71 -10.71
CA ASP A 64 3.72 -7.11 -10.09
C ASP A 64 3.15 -6.00 -10.99
N GLU A 65 2.59 -6.41 -12.13
CA GLU A 65 2.08 -5.48 -13.14
C GLU A 65 0.93 -4.62 -12.61
N GLN A 66 0.11 -5.18 -11.70
CA GLN A 66 -1.00 -4.44 -11.10
C GLN A 66 -0.51 -3.31 -10.20
N TYR A 67 0.53 -3.55 -9.39
CA TYR A 67 1.09 -2.50 -8.56
C TYR A 67 1.74 -1.39 -9.40
N MET A 68 2.44 -1.74 -10.48
CA MET A 68 2.99 -0.73 -11.40
C MET A 68 1.87 0.09 -12.07
N ALA A 69 0.79 -0.56 -12.52
CA ALA A 69 -0.36 0.13 -13.08
C ALA A 69 -1.05 1.06 -12.07
N PHE A 70 -1.07 0.70 -10.79
CA PHE A 70 -1.55 1.58 -9.72
C PHE A 70 -0.66 2.81 -9.56
N ILE A 71 0.66 2.65 -9.55
CA ILE A 71 1.59 3.79 -9.44
C ILE A 71 1.43 4.75 -10.63
N ASP A 72 1.31 4.21 -11.84
CA ASP A 72 1.06 5.01 -13.05
C ASP A 72 -0.29 5.73 -12.98
N TRP A 73 -1.36 5.04 -12.55
CA TRP A 73 -2.67 5.66 -12.34
C TRP A 73 -2.62 6.78 -11.28
N LEU A 74 -1.94 6.54 -10.16
CA LEU A 74 -1.83 7.53 -9.09
C LEU A 74 -1.06 8.78 -9.54
N ARG A 75 -0.02 8.60 -10.36
CA ARG A 75 0.76 9.69 -10.95
C ARG A 75 -0.01 10.43 -12.03
N ASP A 76 -0.48 9.71 -13.05
CA ASP A 76 -0.90 10.30 -14.32
C ASP A 76 -2.39 10.66 -14.34
N VAL A 77 -3.23 9.93 -13.59
CA VAL A 77 -4.68 10.16 -13.53
C VAL A 77 -5.05 10.97 -12.29
N CYS A 78 -4.55 10.59 -11.12
CA CYS A 78 -4.86 11.31 -9.88
C CYS A 78 -4.00 12.57 -9.68
N GLY A 79 -2.82 12.67 -10.30
CA GLY A 79 -1.88 13.77 -10.05
C GLY A 79 -1.34 13.77 -8.62
N GLU A 80 -1.33 12.61 -7.96
CA GLU A 80 -1.03 12.47 -6.53
C GLU A 80 0.39 11.97 -6.25
N PHE A 81 1.21 11.81 -7.29
CA PHE A 81 2.61 11.38 -7.18
C PHE A 81 3.54 12.47 -7.75
N PRO A 82 3.76 13.58 -7.02
CA PRO A 82 4.61 14.67 -7.50
C PRO A 82 6.10 14.29 -7.48
N SER A 83 6.85 14.80 -8.46
CA SER A 83 8.32 14.79 -8.43
C SER A 83 8.85 16.04 -7.72
N PRO A 84 9.90 15.97 -6.86
CA PRO A 84 10.74 14.81 -6.54
C PRO A 84 10.32 14.00 -5.28
N GLY A 85 9.19 14.29 -4.64
CA GLY A 85 8.84 13.77 -3.30
C GLY A 85 7.95 12.52 -3.23
N GLY A 86 7.32 12.12 -4.33
CA GLY A 86 6.36 11.00 -4.35
C GLY A 86 5.06 11.27 -3.59
N TRP A 87 4.21 10.25 -3.51
CA TRP A 87 2.90 10.34 -2.85
C TRP A 87 3.02 10.59 -1.33
N GLN A 88 4.04 10.03 -0.69
CA GLN A 88 4.21 10.07 0.76
C GLN A 88 4.43 11.49 1.27
N GLU A 89 5.26 12.30 0.60
CA GLU A 89 5.51 13.68 0.97
C GLU A 89 4.27 14.54 0.69
N LYS A 90 3.60 14.32 -0.44
CA LYS A 90 2.36 15.03 -0.78
C LYS A 90 1.28 14.79 0.27
N TYR A 91 0.98 13.53 0.57
CA TYR A 91 -0.10 13.19 1.50
C TYR A 91 0.20 13.63 2.92
N LEU A 92 1.46 13.59 3.34
CA LEU A 92 1.85 14.11 4.65
C LEU A 92 1.67 15.63 4.73
N ALA A 93 2.05 16.36 3.69
CA ALA A 93 1.83 17.80 3.61
C ALA A 93 0.34 18.16 3.59
N ASP A 94 -0.45 17.48 2.73
CA ASP A 94 -1.90 17.67 2.63
C ASP A 94 -2.61 17.35 3.96
N ALA A 95 -2.05 16.43 4.76
CA ALA A 95 -2.56 16.04 6.08
C ALA A 95 -2.02 16.89 7.24
N GLY A 96 -1.26 17.96 6.98
CA GLY A 96 -0.70 18.82 8.02
C GLY A 96 0.30 18.11 8.95
N GLY A 97 1.00 17.07 8.45
CA GLY A 97 1.94 16.27 9.23
C GLY A 97 1.31 15.04 9.92
N ASP A 98 0.01 14.79 9.76
CA ASP A 98 -0.62 13.58 10.30
C ASP A 98 -0.27 12.35 9.43
N HIS A 99 0.68 11.56 9.93
CA HIS A 99 1.10 10.31 9.30
C HIS A 99 -0.03 9.29 9.18
N ARG A 100 -0.92 9.18 10.16
CA ARG A 100 -2.02 8.22 10.12
C ARG A 100 -2.98 8.58 9.00
N ALA A 101 -3.36 9.85 8.90
CA ALA A 101 -4.24 10.33 7.84
C ALA A 101 -3.61 10.14 6.45
N ALA A 102 -2.32 10.48 6.29
CA ALA A 102 -1.59 10.30 5.04
C ALA A 102 -1.52 8.83 4.58
N ILE A 103 -1.20 7.93 5.51
CA ILE A 103 -1.19 6.47 5.29
C ILE A 103 -2.59 5.99 4.88
N MET A 104 -3.62 6.33 5.64
CA MET A 104 -4.98 5.87 5.34
C MET A 104 -5.47 6.36 3.97
N ARG A 105 -5.10 7.57 3.56
CA ARG A 105 -5.40 8.08 2.21
C ARG A 105 -4.77 7.21 1.12
N PHE A 106 -3.51 6.83 1.27
CA PHE A 106 -2.85 5.93 0.31
C PHE A 106 -3.50 4.55 0.26
N LEU A 107 -3.78 3.97 1.42
CA LEU A 107 -4.48 2.68 1.52
C LEU A 107 -5.86 2.74 0.82
N ASP A 108 -6.60 3.83 1.00
CA ASP A 108 -7.88 4.05 0.35
C ASP A 108 -7.75 4.17 -1.17
N ARG A 109 -6.72 4.85 -1.70
CA ARG A 109 -6.43 4.90 -3.14
C ARG A 109 -6.11 3.52 -3.72
N CYS A 110 -5.39 2.67 -2.99
CA CYS A 110 -5.14 1.29 -3.41
C CYS A 110 -6.46 0.51 -3.57
N ALA A 111 -7.36 0.62 -2.58
CA ALA A 111 -8.65 -0.05 -2.62
C ALA A 111 -9.57 0.50 -3.74
N GLU A 112 -9.55 1.81 -3.97
CA GLU A 112 -10.25 2.46 -5.08
C GLU A 112 -9.77 1.91 -6.42
N PHE A 113 -8.45 1.88 -6.66
CA PHE A 113 -7.88 1.37 -7.89
C PHE A 113 -8.25 -0.11 -8.14
N VAL A 114 -8.19 -0.96 -7.11
CA VAL A 114 -8.60 -2.37 -7.21
C VAL A 114 -10.09 -2.48 -7.58
N THR A 115 -10.94 -1.61 -7.04
CA THR A 115 -12.37 -1.59 -7.35
C THR A 115 -12.62 -1.17 -8.81
N LEU A 116 -11.95 -0.11 -9.26
CA LEU A 116 -12.03 0.37 -10.65
C LEU A 116 -11.52 -0.66 -11.66
N SER A 117 -10.49 -1.42 -11.29
CA SER A 117 -9.86 -2.42 -12.15
C SER A 117 -10.71 -3.69 -12.31
N LYS A 118 -11.56 -4.01 -11.34
CA LYS A 118 -12.52 -5.14 -11.40
C LYS A 118 -13.76 -4.85 -12.25
N GLY A 119 -14.05 -3.58 -12.51
CA GLY A 119 -15.19 -3.14 -13.33
C GLY A 119 -14.91 -3.03 -14.83
N ARG A 120 -13.70 -3.42 -15.27
CA ARG A 120 -13.29 -3.53 -16.66
C ARG A 120 -13.20 -4.99 -17.07
#